data_AF-A0A7V1I0Q8-F1
#
_entry.id   AF-A0A7V1I0Q8-F1
#
_cell.length_a   1.000
_cell.length_b   1.000
_cell.length_c   1.000
_cell.angle_alpha   90.00
_cell.angle_beta   90.00
_cell.angle_gamma   90.00
#
_symmetry.space_group_name_H-M   'P 1'
#
loop_
_entity.id
_entity.type
_entity.pdbx_description
1 polymer ?
#
loop_
_entity_poly.entity_id
_entity_poly.type
_entity_poly.pdbx_seq_one_letter_code
_entity_poly.pdbx_strand_id
1 'polypeptide(L)' 'MEGKIIWSDEALADFQKVPDFVRDMAKQMVEQFARDQKATEITPEILKKARAKFGM' A
#
# COMPACT_ATOMS: atom_id res chain seq x y z
N MET A 1 7.76 15.96 10.22
CA MET A 1 7.18 14.69 10.68
C MET A 1 6.74 13.94 9.45
N GLU A 2 7.46 12.90 9.06
CA GLU A 2 6.93 11.96 8.07
C GLU A 2 5.70 11.32 8.69
N GLY A 3 4.51 11.66 8.18
CA GLY A 3 3.26 11.08 8.65
C GLY A 3 3.32 9.58 8.45
N LYS A 4 3.34 8.81 9.54
CA LYS A 4 3.30 7.36 9.49
C LYS A 4 1.98 6.97 8.82
N ILE A 5 2.06 6.34 7.66
CA ILE A 5 0.87 5.79 7.00
C ILE A 5 0.43 4.54 7.74
N ILE A 6 -0.84 4.51 8.10
CA ILE A 6 -1.47 3.37 8.77
C ILE A 6 -1.98 2.41 7.71
N TRP A 7 -1.82 1.11 7.94
CA TRP A 7 -2.43 0.09 7.10
C TRP A 7 -3.67 -0.43 7.82
N SER A 8 -4.79 -0.51 7.12
CA SER A 8 -5.97 -1.21 7.66
C SER A 8 -5.69 -2.72 7.71
N ASP A 9 -6.33 -3.43 8.62
CA ASP A 9 -6.15 -4.87 8.79
C ASP A 9 -6.51 -5.63 7.51
N GLU A 10 -7.56 -5.19 6.81
CA GLU A 10 -7.98 -5.78 5.54
C GLU A 10 -6.95 -5.57 4.42
N ALA A 11 -6.40 -4.36 4.33
CA ALA A 11 -5.37 -4.06 3.34
C ALA A 11 -4.09 -4.85 3.64
N LEU A 12 -3.72 -4.98 4.91
CA LEU A 12 -2.56 -5.75 5.34
C LEU A 12 -2.73 -7.24 5.02
N ALA A 13 -3.90 -7.82 5.29
CA ALA A 13 -4.23 -9.21 4.96
C ALA A 13 -4.13 -9.48 3.45
N ASP A 14 -4.62 -8.55 2.62
CA ASP A 14 -4.47 -8.66 1.16
C ASP A 14 -3.04 -8.44 0.69
N PHE A 15 -2.31 -7.54 1.34
CA PHE A 15 -0.91 -7.28 1.05
C PHE A 15 -0.03 -8.48 1.42
N GLN A 16 -0.43 -9.30 2.39
CA GLN A 16 0.32 -10.49 2.77
C GLN A 16 0.46 -11.54 1.66
N LYS A 17 -0.42 -11.51 0.66
CA LYS A 17 -0.39 -12.37 -0.53
C LYS A 17 0.70 -11.97 -1.52
N VAL A 18 1.29 -10.78 -1.38
CA VAL A 18 2.40 -10.32 -2.22
C VAL A 18 3.65 -11.17 -1.92
N PRO A 19 4.34 -11.71 -2.93
CA PRO A 19 5.55 -12.51 -2.72
C PRO A 19 6.65 -11.75 -1.99
N ASP A 20 7.39 -12.42 -1.11
CA ASP A 20 8.34 -11.78 -0.20
C ASP A 20 9.45 -10.99 -0.92
N PHE A 21 9.94 -11.50 -2.05
CA PHE A 21 11.02 -10.86 -2.83
C PHE A 21 10.61 -9.51 -3.45
N VAL A 22 9.31 -9.23 -3.60
CA VAL A 22 8.80 -7.92 -4.07
C VAL A 22 8.03 -7.17 -2.97
N ARG A 23 7.80 -7.78 -1.82
CA ARG A 23 6.95 -7.23 -0.75
C ARG A 23 7.47 -5.88 -0.26
N ASP A 24 8.77 -5.73 -0.02
CA ASP A 24 9.32 -4.45 0.46
C ASP A 24 9.16 -3.34 -0.58
N MET A 25 9.47 -3.63 -1.85
CA MET A 25 9.28 -2.70 -2.96
C MET A 25 7.81 -2.31 -3.13
N ALA A 26 6.90 -3.30 -3.14
CA ALA A 26 5.47 -3.08 -3.24
C ALA A 26 4.95 -2.22 -2.07
N LYS A 27 5.45 -2.44 -0.85
CA LYS A 27 5.05 -1.68 0.34
C LYS A 27 5.41 -0.21 0.16
N GLN A 28 6.64 0.08 -0.24
CA GLN A 28 7.10 1.44 -0.49
C GLN A 28 6.25 2.13 -1.58
N MET A 29 5.93 1.42 -2.66
CA MET A 29 5.11 1.96 -3.75
C MET A 29 3.68 2.25 -3.31
N VAL A 30 3.06 1.38 -2.52
CA VAL A 30 1.70 1.59 -2.00
C VAL A 30 1.68 2.75 -1.00
N GLU A 31 2.65 2.82 -0.09
CA GLU A 31 2.75 3.94 0.85
C GLU A 31 3.01 5.27 0.14
N GLN A 32 3.87 5.30 -0.88
CA GLN A 32 4.08 6.50 -1.68
C GLN A 32 2.79 6.90 -2.40
N PHE A 33 2.08 5.95 -3.01
CA PHE A 33 0.80 6.21 -3.65
C PHE A 33 -0.24 6.77 -2.67
N ALA A 34 -0.31 6.24 -1.45
CA ALA A 34 -1.19 6.76 -0.42
C ALA A 34 -0.84 8.20 -0.03
N ARG A 35 0.46 8.53 0.12
CA ARG A 35 0.92 9.91 0.35
C ARG A 35 0.53 10.85 -0.79
N ASP A 36 0.69 10.41 -2.03
CA ASP A 36 0.33 11.19 -3.23
C ASP A 36 -1.18 11.46 -3.27
N GLN A 37 -1.99 10.50 -2.82
CA GLN A 37 -3.44 10.62 -2.69
C GLN A 37 -3.87 11.43 -1.44
N LYS A 38 -2.91 11.96 -0.67
CA LYS A 38 -3.12 12.62 0.64
C LYS A 38 -3.89 11.73 1.63
N ALA A 39 -3.79 10.41 1.46
CA ALA A 39 -4.34 9.44 2.37
C ALA A 39 -3.36 9.18 3.51
N THR A 40 -3.89 9.15 4.73
CA THR A 40 -3.14 8.79 5.95
C THR A 40 -3.25 7.30 6.27
N GLU A 41 -4.17 6.61 5.61
CA GLU A 41 -4.47 5.20 5.81
C GLU A 41 -4.57 4.47 4.47
N ILE A 42 -3.93 3.30 4.39
CA ILE A 42 -4.03 2.37 3.27
C ILE A 42 -5.17 1.42 3.56
N THR A 43 -6.29 1.68 2.90
CA THR A 43 -7.46 0.81 2.84
C THR A 43 -7.33 -0.17 1.68
N PRO A 44 -8.18 -1.22 1.60
CA PRO A 44 -8.21 -2.13 0.45
C PRO A 44 -8.41 -1.40 -0.89
N GLU A 45 -9.11 -0.27 -0.88
CA GLU A 45 -9.32 0.56 -2.06
C GLU A 45 -8.03 1.25 -2.53
N ILE A 46 -7.26 1.84 -1.61
CA ILE A 46 -5.95 2.45 -1.90
C ILE A 46 -5.00 1.38 -2.42
N LEU A 47 -4.94 0.22 -1.76
CA LEU A 47 -4.10 -0.91 -2.17
C LEU A 47 -4.46 -1.39 -3.58
N LYS A 48 -5.76 -1.56 -3.88
CA LYS A 48 -6.24 -1.95 -5.21
C LYS A 48 -5.87 -0.93 -6.28
N LYS A 49 -6.02 0.36 -5.99
CA LYS A 49 -5.62 1.45 -6.90
C LYS A 49 -4.11 1.45 -7.15
N ALA A 50 -3.30 1.26 -6.11
CA ALA A 50 -1.85 1.15 -6.22
C ALA A 50 -1.47 -0.06 -7.09
N ARG A 51 -2.05 -1.25 -6.85
CA ARG A 51 -1.82 -2.45 -7.68
C ARG A 51 -2.12 -2.20 -9.15
N ALA A 52 -3.28 -1.60 -9.45
CA ALA A 52 -3.66 -1.27 -10.82
C ALA A 52 -2.70 -0.27 -11.49
N LYS A 53 -2.16 0.69 -10.72
CA LYS A 53 -1.19 1.68 -11.23
C LYS A 53 0.17 1.07 -11.54
N PHE A 54 0.59 0.07 -10.76
CA PHE A 54 1.96 -0.46 -10.80
C PHE A 54 2.09 -1.87 -11.38
N GLY A 55 0.97 -2.52 -11.73
CA GLY A 55 0.97 -3.86 -12.33
C GLY A 55 1.37 -4.97 -11.34
N MET A 56 1.03 -4.79 -10.06
CA MET A 56 1.34 -5.74 -8.96
C MET A 56 0.22 -6.75 -8.72
#